data_AF-I2GMF1-F1
#
_entry.id   AF-I2GMF1-F1
#
_cell.length_a   1.000
_cell.length_b   1.000
_cell.length_c   1.000
_cell.angle_alpha   90.00
_cell.angle_beta   90.00
_cell.angle_gamma   90.00
#
_symmetry.space_group_name_H-M   'P 1'
#
loop_
_entity.id
_entity.type
_entity.pdbx_description
1 polymer ?
#
loop_
_entity_poly.entity_id
_entity_poly.type
_entity_poly.pdbx_seq_one_letter_code
_entity_poly.pdbx_strand_id
1 'polypeptide(L)'
;MEQPYHQFTVRDFVLDDAFRRWILQPDEENMTFWHTFMLRHPEQQTAIDEAASIVLHLRASHDDLTDSSLLRIRQVLEQAFDDQQSLQTTVRPLPIWRRPRFMWQIAASLTGLLLLAGGAFWYVRQPRQERVHTAYGENRTVTLPDGSTVLLNGNTTLTFATNWQEDKPREVWIDGEGYFNITKKYSSQPTGKTRVAFVTHTPNLDITVLGTQFNVSSRRGHTDVTLVEGRVQLAKPGQPANKGIELKPGQVASARPSLETVAVRSEQPRLRTSWIQHQFVFDNTALSDIAQQLKDTYGLELVFENSDLSARRFTGNLSNEDIETLVATLAATFNLTTDRSGNQIVLRQAK
;
A
#
# COMPACT_ATOMS: atom_id res chain seq x y z
N MET A 1 32.82 -9.36 80.46
CA MET A 1 33.10 -10.26 79.33
C MET A 1 32.37 -9.68 78.13
N GLU A 2 33.09 -9.16 77.14
CA GLU A 2 32.47 -8.59 75.93
C GLU A 2 31.87 -9.75 75.11
N GLN A 3 30.55 -9.71 74.85
CA GLN A 3 29.90 -10.72 74.02
C GLN A 3 30.26 -10.50 72.53
N PRO A 4 30.55 -11.57 71.76
CA PRO A 4 30.99 -11.43 70.37
C PRO A 4 29.80 -11.23 69.41
N TYR A 5 29.14 -10.06 69.51
CA TYR A 5 27.95 -9.73 68.72
C TYR A 5 28.16 -9.78 67.20
N HIS A 6 29.41 -9.76 66.71
CA HIS A 6 29.73 -9.87 65.28
C HIS A 6 29.46 -11.26 64.68
N GLN A 7 29.24 -12.30 65.49
CA GLN A 7 28.95 -13.67 65.03
C GLN A 7 27.49 -14.07 65.27
N PHE A 8 26.68 -13.18 65.82
CA PHE A 8 25.30 -13.47 66.16
C PHE A 8 24.48 -13.63 64.89
N THR A 9 23.63 -14.65 64.87
CA THR A 9 22.59 -14.81 63.86
C THR A 9 21.33 -14.04 64.29
N VAL A 10 20.35 -13.92 63.39
CA VAL A 10 19.03 -13.31 63.71
C VAL A 10 18.41 -13.95 64.96
N ARG A 11 18.55 -15.28 65.12
CA ARG A 11 18.06 -16.01 66.29
C ARG A 11 18.75 -15.55 67.58
N ASP A 12 20.06 -15.39 67.54
CA ASP A 12 20.85 -15.06 68.73
C ASP A 12 20.55 -13.64 69.20
N PHE A 13 20.37 -12.69 68.27
CA PHE A 13 19.92 -11.33 68.60
C PHE A 13 18.50 -11.29 69.20
N VAL A 14 17.54 -12.04 68.64
CA VAL A 14 16.17 -12.08 69.19
C VAL A 14 16.13 -12.66 70.60
N LEU A 15 17.07 -13.53 70.97
CA LEU A 15 17.13 -14.16 72.29
C LEU A 15 18.04 -13.43 73.29
N ASP A 16 18.82 -12.44 72.86
CA ASP A 16 19.75 -11.71 73.72
C ASP A 16 19.07 -10.63 74.56
N ASP A 17 19.39 -10.58 75.86
CA ASP A 17 18.77 -9.67 76.81
C ASP A 17 19.14 -8.20 76.59
N ALA A 18 20.40 -7.93 76.23
CA ALA A 18 20.90 -6.57 76.04
C ALA A 18 20.35 -5.96 74.74
N PHE A 19 20.26 -6.75 73.68
CA PHE A 19 19.67 -6.37 72.40
C PHE A 19 18.18 -6.06 72.55
N ARG A 20 17.42 -6.95 73.20
CA ARG A 20 15.98 -6.72 73.44
C ARG A 20 15.74 -5.46 74.28
N ARG A 21 16.57 -5.21 75.31
CA ARG A 21 16.43 -4.02 76.15
C ARG A 21 16.65 -2.74 75.33
N TRP A 22 17.67 -2.71 74.48
CA TRP A 22 17.91 -1.57 73.59
C TRP A 22 16.73 -1.26 72.66
N ILE A 23 16.13 -2.29 72.05
CA ILE A 23 14.99 -2.12 71.14
C ILE A 23 13.70 -1.73 71.89
N LEU A 24 13.47 -2.26 73.10
CA LEU A 24 12.21 -2.09 73.82
C LEU A 24 12.18 -0.85 74.72
N GLN A 25 13.31 -0.51 75.33
CA GLN A 25 13.49 0.58 76.30
C GLN A 25 14.89 1.22 76.15
N PRO A 26 15.09 2.06 75.12
CA PRO A 26 16.40 2.66 74.87
C PRO A 26 16.79 3.63 76.00
N ASP A 27 17.99 3.43 76.57
CA ASP A 27 18.67 4.36 77.48
C ASP A 27 19.95 4.91 76.80
N GLU A 28 20.49 6.00 77.35
CA GLU A 28 21.60 6.75 76.73
C GLU A 28 22.88 5.88 76.59
N GLU A 29 23.11 4.96 77.53
CA GLU A 29 24.27 4.07 77.57
C GLU A 29 24.16 2.93 76.53
N ASN A 30 23.02 2.23 76.43
CA ASN A 30 22.85 1.15 75.44
C ASN A 30 22.75 1.70 74.02
N MET A 31 22.12 2.87 73.81
CA MET A 31 22.07 3.50 72.49
C MET A 31 23.47 3.82 71.95
N THR A 32 24.36 4.31 72.81
CA THR A 32 25.73 4.65 72.42
C THR A 32 26.52 3.41 72.02
N PHE A 33 26.36 2.30 72.75
CA PHE A 33 27.00 1.03 72.41
C PHE A 33 26.52 0.48 71.06
N TRP A 34 25.21 0.32 70.88
CA TRP A 34 24.65 -0.30 69.67
C TRP A 34 24.84 0.56 68.43
N HIS A 35 24.76 1.89 68.56
CA HIS A 35 25.07 2.79 67.44
C HIS A 35 26.55 2.70 67.03
N THR A 36 27.47 2.62 68.00
CA THR A 36 28.90 2.43 67.73
C THR A 36 29.19 1.06 67.11
N PHE A 37 28.48 0.01 67.55
CA PHE A 37 28.60 -1.34 67.01
C PHE A 37 28.12 -1.40 65.55
N MET A 38 26.94 -0.85 65.25
CA MET A 38 26.40 -0.83 63.88
C MET A 38 27.27 -0.04 62.90
N LEU A 39 27.92 1.03 63.36
CA LEU A 39 28.87 1.78 62.54
C LEU A 39 30.14 0.97 62.22
N ARG A 40 30.55 0.05 63.11
CA ARG A 40 31.75 -0.78 62.91
C ARG A 40 31.48 -2.10 62.18
N HIS A 41 30.24 -2.57 62.21
CA HIS A 41 29.81 -3.86 61.64
C HIS A 41 28.59 -3.71 60.72
N PRO A 42 28.71 -3.00 59.58
CA PRO A 42 27.62 -2.81 58.64
C PRO A 42 27.11 -4.14 58.05
N GLU A 43 27.92 -5.20 58.05
CA GLU A 43 27.53 -6.55 57.62
C GLU A 43 26.45 -7.18 58.51
N GLN A 44 26.35 -6.76 59.78
CA GLN A 44 25.33 -7.25 60.72
C GLN A 44 24.02 -6.47 60.66
N GLN A 45 23.95 -5.40 59.85
CA GLN A 45 22.80 -4.51 59.80
C GLN A 45 21.51 -5.24 59.40
N THR A 46 21.58 -6.11 58.39
CA THR A 46 20.39 -6.87 57.94
C THR A 46 19.89 -7.83 59.02
N ALA A 47 20.80 -8.50 59.74
CA ALA A 47 20.41 -9.42 60.80
C ALA A 47 19.83 -8.69 62.02
N ILE A 48 20.37 -7.51 62.34
CA ILE A 48 19.89 -6.63 63.41
C ILE A 48 18.49 -6.08 63.07
N ASP A 49 18.28 -5.60 61.85
CA ASP A 49 16.99 -5.03 61.42
C ASP A 49 15.88 -6.10 61.43
N GLU A 50 16.19 -7.31 60.95
CA GLU A 50 15.27 -8.45 61.00
C GLU A 50 14.94 -8.85 62.45
N ALA A 51 15.95 -8.99 63.30
CA ALA A 51 15.75 -9.30 64.72
C ALA A 51 14.94 -8.22 65.46
N ALA A 52 15.23 -6.94 65.22
CA ALA A 52 14.51 -5.82 65.81
C ALA A 52 13.04 -5.81 65.37
N SER A 53 12.77 -6.11 64.10
CA SER A 53 11.40 -6.21 63.58
C SER A 53 10.60 -7.31 64.29
N ILE A 54 11.22 -8.47 64.55
CA ILE A 54 10.60 -9.59 65.26
C ILE A 54 10.32 -9.21 66.72
N VAL A 55 11.28 -8.59 67.41
CA VAL A 55 11.12 -8.15 68.80
C VAL A 55 10.02 -7.10 68.94
N LEU A 56 9.94 -6.12 68.03
CA LEU A 56 8.90 -5.09 68.04
C LEU A 56 7.50 -5.66 67.73
N HIS A 57 7.38 -6.61 66.79
CA HIS A 57 6.10 -7.28 66.50
C HIS A 57 5.64 -8.18 67.65
N LEU A 58 6.57 -8.84 68.34
CA LEU A 58 6.27 -9.65 69.54
C LEU A 58 5.73 -8.78 70.68
N ARG A 59 6.32 -7.58 70.91
CA ARG A 59 5.79 -6.59 71.87
C ARG A 59 4.40 -6.12 71.48
N ALA A 60 4.20 -5.77 70.21
CA ALA A 60 2.91 -5.26 69.73
C ALA A 60 1.76 -6.27 69.85
N SER A 61 2.07 -7.56 69.99
CA SER A 61 1.09 -8.64 70.06
C SER A 61 0.80 -9.13 71.49
N HIS A 62 1.60 -8.75 72.50
CA HIS A 62 1.42 -9.15 73.90
C HIS A 62 1.87 -8.03 74.84
N ASP A 63 0.93 -7.37 75.51
CA ASP A 63 1.20 -6.24 76.43
C ASP A 63 1.76 -6.67 77.81
N ASP A 64 2.01 -7.96 78.03
CA ASP A 64 2.48 -8.50 79.32
C ASP A 64 3.44 -9.69 79.09
N LEU A 65 4.70 -9.39 78.75
CA LEU A 65 5.74 -10.38 78.51
C LEU A 65 6.40 -10.81 79.83
N THR A 66 5.81 -11.78 80.53
CA THR A 66 6.46 -12.50 81.64
C THR A 66 7.34 -13.65 81.12
N ASP A 67 8.44 -13.95 81.80
CA ASP A 67 9.46 -14.95 81.39
C ASP A 67 8.91 -16.37 81.10
N SER A 68 7.78 -16.73 81.70
CA SER A 68 7.13 -18.03 81.52
C SER A 68 6.38 -18.18 80.19
N SER A 69 6.05 -17.09 79.50
CA SER A 69 5.40 -17.11 78.17
C SER A 69 6.42 -17.31 77.04
N LEU A 70 7.65 -16.82 77.23
CA LEU A 70 8.75 -16.97 76.27
C LEU A 70 9.26 -18.42 76.17
N LEU A 71 9.23 -19.18 77.27
CA LEU A 71 9.59 -20.60 77.27
C LEU A 71 8.63 -21.45 76.42
N ARG A 72 7.32 -21.12 76.43
CA ARG A 72 6.33 -21.83 75.59
C ARG A 72 6.48 -21.53 74.11
N ILE A 73 6.77 -20.27 73.76
CA ILE A 73 7.03 -19.88 72.37
C ILE A 73 8.29 -20.57 71.85
N ARG A 74 9.34 -20.67 72.67
CA ARG A 74 10.57 -21.41 72.33
C ARG A 74 10.30 -22.90 72.05
N GLN A 75 9.47 -23.53 72.87
CA GLN A 75 9.17 -24.96 72.77
C GLN A 75 8.34 -25.29 71.51
N VAL A 76 7.42 -24.41 71.11
CA VAL A 76 6.65 -24.54 69.86
C VAL A 76 7.51 -24.30 68.62
N LEU A 77 8.45 -23.33 68.69
CA LEU A 77 9.38 -23.10 67.59
C LEU A 77 10.37 -24.26 67.42
N GLU A 78 10.93 -24.81 68.49
CA GLU A 78 11.83 -25.97 68.41
C GLU A 78 11.13 -27.21 67.84
N GLN A 79 9.87 -27.48 68.21
CA GLN A 79 9.08 -28.58 67.61
C GLN A 79 8.70 -28.35 66.15
N ALA A 80 8.43 -27.11 65.73
CA ALA A 80 8.06 -26.80 64.36
C ALA A 80 9.24 -26.85 63.37
N PHE A 81 10.48 -26.70 63.87
CA PHE A 81 11.69 -26.73 63.04
C PHE A 81 12.35 -28.12 62.95
N ASP A 82 12.19 -29.01 63.93
CA ASP A 82 12.72 -30.39 63.86
C ASP A 82 11.93 -31.31 62.89
N ASP A 83 10.66 -31.01 62.61
CA ASP A 83 9.82 -31.77 61.66
C ASP A 83 10.18 -31.53 60.17
N GLN A 84 11.04 -30.56 59.86
CA GLN A 84 11.52 -30.32 58.48
C GLN A 84 12.73 -31.18 58.06
N GLN A 85 13.38 -31.94 58.97
CA GLN A 85 14.53 -32.78 58.62
C GLN A 85 14.23 -34.28 58.43
N SER A 86 13.01 -34.76 58.69
CA SER A 86 12.69 -36.20 58.69
C SER A 86 11.98 -36.75 57.44
N LEU A 87 11.70 -35.94 56.40
CA LEU A 87 11.11 -36.41 55.14
C LEU A 87 12.14 -36.60 54.01
N GLN A 88 13.12 -37.49 54.21
CA GLN A 88 13.81 -38.12 53.07
C GLN A 88 12.91 -39.20 52.46
N THR A 89 11.88 -38.79 51.73
CA THR A 89 11.18 -39.69 50.82
C THR A 89 12.00 -39.80 49.53
N THR A 90 12.49 -41.00 49.22
CA THR A 90 13.10 -41.30 47.91
C THR A 90 12.02 -41.27 46.84
N VAL A 91 11.66 -40.09 46.35
CA VAL A 91 10.79 -39.94 45.18
C VAL A 91 11.61 -40.30 43.95
N ARG A 92 11.29 -41.42 43.30
CA ARG A 92 11.80 -41.70 41.94
C ARG A 92 11.26 -40.59 41.02
N PRO A 93 12.11 -39.77 40.37
CA PRO A 93 11.61 -38.81 39.41
C PRO A 93 11.04 -39.58 38.20
N LEU A 94 9.77 -39.37 37.88
CA LEU A 94 9.25 -39.71 36.56
C LEU A 94 10.10 -38.99 35.51
N PRO A 95 10.41 -39.61 34.35
CA PRO A 95 11.16 -38.93 33.30
C PRO A 95 10.30 -37.78 32.76
N ILE A 96 10.58 -36.56 33.24
CA ILE A 96 10.04 -35.34 32.65
C ILE A 96 10.66 -35.26 31.27
N TRP A 97 9.87 -35.56 30.23
CA TRP A 97 10.28 -35.34 28.84
C TRP A 97 10.39 -33.83 28.63
N ARG A 98 11.53 -33.26 29.00
CA ARG A 98 11.91 -31.89 28.66
C ARG A 98 12.05 -31.86 27.15
N ARG A 99 10.96 -31.60 26.43
CA ARG A 99 11.05 -31.22 25.02
C ARG A 99 11.96 -29.99 24.98
N PRO A 100 13.13 -30.06 24.33
CA PRO A 100 14.09 -28.97 24.38
C PRO A 100 13.42 -27.73 23.77
N ARG A 101 13.41 -26.61 24.52
CA ARG A 101 12.97 -25.29 24.04
C ARG A 101 13.68 -24.89 22.73
N PHE A 102 14.83 -25.49 22.46
CA PHE A 102 15.59 -25.40 21.22
C PHE A 102 14.81 -25.83 19.96
N MET A 103 13.91 -26.83 20.04
CA MET A 103 13.09 -27.21 18.88
C MET A 103 12.08 -26.13 18.49
N TRP A 104 11.58 -25.35 19.45
CA TRP A 104 10.69 -24.22 19.15
C TRP A 104 11.45 -23.05 18.50
N GLN A 105 12.73 -22.85 18.85
CA GLN A 105 13.59 -21.85 18.21
C GLN A 105 13.93 -22.23 16.76
N ILE A 106 14.17 -23.52 16.47
CA ILE A 106 14.37 -24.03 15.10
C ILE A 106 13.06 -23.91 14.29
N ALA A 107 11.91 -24.29 14.87
CA ALA A 107 10.63 -24.19 14.18
C ALA A 107 10.27 -22.73 13.85
N ALA A 108 10.55 -21.80 14.77
CA ALA A 108 10.32 -20.37 14.55
C ALA A 108 11.24 -19.78 13.46
N SER A 109 12.52 -20.19 13.41
CA SER A 109 13.44 -19.72 12.37
C SER A 109 13.10 -20.28 10.98
N LEU A 110 12.69 -21.55 10.91
CA LEU A 110 12.22 -22.16 9.66
C LEU A 110 10.94 -21.49 9.15
N THR A 111 10.01 -21.18 10.06
CA THR A 111 8.77 -20.48 9.74
C THR A 111 9.05 -19.06 9.27
N GLY A 112 9.94 -18.33 9.95
CA GLY A 112 10.38 -17.00 9.53
C GLY A 112 11.04 -17.01 8.15
N LEU A 113 11.89 -18.00 7.88
CA LEU A 113 12.52 -18.18 6.57
C LEU A 113 11.49 -18.50 5.48
N LEU A 114 10.51 -19.37 5.75
CA LEU A 114 9.43 -19.70 4.83
C LEU A 114 8.51 -18.50 4.56
N LEU A 115 8.21 -17.69 5.57
CA LEU A 115 7.44 -16.46 5.40
C LEU A 115 8.22 -15.41 4.59
N LEU A 116 9.52 -15.26 4.83
CA LEU A 116 10.37 -14.37 4.03
C LEU A 116 10.50 -14.85 2.60
N ALA A 117 10.71 -16.15 2.38
CA ALA A 117 10.78 -16.74 1.05
C ALA A 117 9.43 -16.64 0.31
N GLY A 118 8.32 -16.91 1.00
CA GLY A 118 6.97 -16.75 0.46
C GLY A 118 6.64 -15.29 0.15
N GLY A 119 7.01 -14.36 1.03
CA GLY A 119 6.85 -12.92 0.84
C GLY A 119 7.69 -12.39 -0.32
N ALA A 120 8.95 -12.80 -0.42
CA ALA A 120 9.83 -12.46 -1.53
C ALA A 120 9.32 -13.04 -2.85
N PHE A 121 8.86 -14.30 -2.84
CA PHE A 121 8.27 -14.95 -4.01
C PHE A 121 6.99 -14.24 -4.47
N TRP A 122 6.13 -13.84 -3.53
CA TRP A 122 4.92 -13.07 -3.82
C TRP A 122 5.25 -11.67 -4.35
N TYR A 123 6.22 -10.97 -3.74
CA TYR A 123 6.66 -9.64 -4.15
C TYR A 123 7.28 -9.64 -5.56
N VAL A 124 8.13 -10.62 -5.88
CA VAL A 124 8.72 -10.75 -7.23
C VAL A 124 7.68 -11.13 -8.28
N ARG A 125 6.59 -11.79 -7.88
CA ARG A 125 5.48 -12.13 -8.78
C ARG A 125 4.43 -11.04 -8.96
N GLN A 126 4.48 -9.93 -8.22
CA GLN A 126 3.57 -8.84 -8.48
C GLN A 126 3.79 -8.30 -9.90
N PRO A 127 2.71 -8.10 -10.68
CA PRO A 127 2.82 -7.54 -12.01
C PRO A 127 3.39 -6.12 -11.91
N ARG A 128 4.60 -5.93 -12.46
CA ARG A 128 5.22 -4.62 -12.54
C ARG A 128 4.48 -3.83 -13.60
N GLN A 129 3.67 -2.86 -13.16
CA GLN A 129 2.99 -1.94 -14.06
C GLN A 129 3.90 -0.76 -14.39
N GLU A 130 3.91 -0.38 -15.66
CA GLU A 130 4.50 0.85 -16.15
C GLU A 130 3.38 1.80 -16.54
N ARG A 131 3.56 3.09 -16.24
CA ARG A 131 2.62 4.16 -16.57
C ARG A 131 3.35 5.22 -17.36
N VAL A 132 2.91 5.44 -18.59
CA VAL A 132 3.42 6.48 -19.49
C VAL A 132 2.36 7.56 -19.63
N HIS A 133 2.77 8.81 -19.49
CA HIS A 133 1.90 9.97 -19.67
C HIS A 133 2.53 10.93 -20.69
N THR A 134 1.70 11.48 -21.57
CA THR A 134 2.07 12.56 -22.49
C THR A 134 1.50 13.89 -21.98
N ALA A 135 2.30 14.94 -22.04
CA ALA A 135 1.82 16.30 -21.79
C ALA A 135 0.86 16.77 -22.90
N TYR A 136 0.22 17.92 -22.70
CA TYR A 136 -0.56 18.56 -23.77
C TYR A 136 0.34 18.87 -24.97
N GLY A 137 -0.14 18.55 -26.17
CA GLY A 137 0.57 18.71 -27.44
C GLY A 137 1.74 17.74 -27.66
N GLU A 138 2.04 16.84 -26.71
CA GLU A 138 3.10 15.85 -26.85
C GLU A 138 2.58 14.55 -27.48
N ASN A 139 3.19 14.15 -28.60
CA ASN A 139 2.99 12.81 -29.16
C ASN A 139 4.15 11.90 -28.78
N ARG A 140 3.85 10.69 -28.32
CA ARG A 140 4.88 9.73 -27.89
C ARG A 140 4.57 8.31 -28.32
N THR A 141 5.53 7.66 -28.97
CA THR A 141 5.44 6.23 -29.30
C THR A 141 5.99 5.39 -28.16
N VAL A 142 5.17 4.45 -27.68
CA VAL A 142 5.51 3.45 -26.67
C VAL A 142 5.62 2.09 -27.34
N THR A 143 6.73 1.39 -27.12
CA THR A 143 6.89 0.00 -27.54
C THR A 143 6.59 -0.91 -26.35
N LEU A 144 5.60 -1.79 -26.52
CA LEU A 144 5.14 -2.72 -25.48
C LEU A 144 6.05 -3.96 -25.41
N PRO A 145 6.01 -4.73 -24.30
CA PRO A 145 6.88 -5.90 -24.10
C PRO A 145 6.78 -6.98 -25.19
N ASP A 146 5.68 -7.03 -25.91
CA ASP A 146 5.42 -7.98 -27.00
C ASP A 146 5.90 -7.50 -28.38
N GLY A 147 6.42 -6.28 -28.48
CA GLY A 147 6.83 -5.59 -29.71
C GLY A 147 5.69 -4.83 -30.41
N SER A 148 4.48 -4.82 -29.84
CA SER A 148 3.41 -3.93 -30.31
C SER A 148 3.76 -2.47 -30.03
N THR A 149 3.24 -1.55 -30.82
CA THR A 149 3.49 -0.11 -30.64
C THR A 149 2.20 0.65 -30.40
N VAL A 150 2.25 1.62 -29.49
CA VAL A 150 1.16 2.55 -29.22
C VAL A 150 1.67 3.96 -29.40
N LEU A 151 1.14 4.68 -30.38
CA LEU A 151 1.35 6.13 -30.48
C LEU A 151 0.32 6.80 -29.58
N LEU A 152 0.77 7.58 -28.60
CA LEU A 152 -0.07 8.36 -27.70
C LEU A 152 -0.19 9.78 -28.22
N ASN A 153 -1.41 10.32 -28.24
CA ASN A 153 -1.70 11.71 -28.54
C ASN A 153 -1.47 12.59 -27.27
N GLY A 154 -1.51 13.91 -27.42
CA GLY A 154 -1.37 14.85 -26.30
C GLY A 154 -2.34 14.58 -25.15
N ASN A 155 -1.87 14.75 -23.91
CA ASN A 155 -2.65 14.53 -22.70
C ASN A 155 -3.30 13.13 -22.65
N THR A 156 -2.47 12.09 -22.69
CA THR A 156 -2.89 10.69 -22.65
C THR A 156 -2.07 9.93 -21.61
N THR A 157 -2.72 9.03 -20.89
CA THR A 157 -2.09 8.07 -19.99
C THR A 157 -2.28 6.66 -20.53
N LEU A 158 -1.18 5.91 -20.63
CA LEU A 158 -1.18 4.48 -20.91
C LEU A 158 -0.53 3.74 -19.73
N THR A 159 -1.24 2.75 -19.19
CA THR A 159 -0.73 1.86 -18.15
C THR A 159 -0.71 0.43 -18.66
N PHE A 160 0.36 -0.32 -18.44
CA PHE A 160 0.47 -1.72 -18.89
C PHE A 160 1.37 -2.54 -17.97
N ALA A 161 1.15 -3.85 -17.92
CA ALA A 161 2.05 -4.76 -17.22
C ALA A 161 3.29 -5.07 -18.08
N THR A 162 4.47 -5.04 -17.47
CA THR A 162 5.75 -5.31 -18.14
C THR A 162 6.09 -6.80 -18.23
N ASN A 163 5.41 -7.65 -17.45
CA ASN A 163 5.69 -9.08 -17.30
C ASN A 163 4.53 -9.97 -17.78
N TRP A 164 4.11 -9.79 -19.03
CA TRP A 164 3.08 -10.65 -19.63
C TRP A 164 3.53 -12.11 -19.74
N GLN A 165 2.63 -13.01 -19.36
CA GLN A 165 2.83 -14.46 -19.46
C GLN A 165 2.42 -14.93 -20.86
N GLU A 166 3.11 -15.93 -21.40
CA GLU A 166 2.94 -16.38 -22.78
C GLU A 166 1.51 -16.86 -23.09
N ASP A 167 0.83 -17.44 -22.11
CA ASP A 167 -0.50 -18.04 -22.21
C ASP A 167 -1.64 -17.15 -21.69
N LYS A 168 -1.35 -15.90 -21.30
CA LYS A 168 -2.34 -14.97 -20.74
C LYS A 168 -2.58 -13.76 -21.63
N PRO A 169 -3.77 -13.12 -21.54
CA PRO A 169 -4.03 -11.87 -22.24
C PRO A 169 -3.01 -10.78 -21.92
N ARG A 170 -2.66 -10.01 -22.95
CA ARG A 170 -1.83 -8.80 -22.84
C ARG A 170 -2.76 -7.63 -22.57
N GLU A 171 -2.68 -7.04 -21.39
CA GLU A 171 -3.64 -6.03 -20.94
C GLU A 171 -2.98 -4.66 -20.79
N VAL A 172 -3.69 -3.63 -21.28
CA VAL A 172 -3.32 -2.22 -21.16
C VAL A 172 -4.55 -1.38 -20.80
N TRP A 173 -4.34 -0.27 -20.10
CA TRP A 173 -5.37 0.71 -19.73
C TRP A 173 -5.01 2.05 -20.36
N ILE A 174 -5.98 2.69 -21.00
CA ILE A 174 -5.78 4.00 -21.64
C ILE A 174 -6.84 5.00 -21.18
N ASP A 175 -6.38 6.21 -20.89
CA ASP A 175 -7.19 7.41 -20.66
C ASP A 175 -6.62 8.55 -21.50
N GLY A 176 -7.38 9.08 -22.46
CA GLY A 176 -6.89 9.92 -23.55
C GLY A 176 -7.03 9.24 -24.91
N GLU A 177 -6.11 9.52 -25.83
CA GLU A 177 -6.18 8.98 -27.21
C GLU A 177 -4.88 8.30 -27.63
N GLY A 178 -5.01 7.11 -28.20
CA GLY A 178 -3.88 6.33 -28.69
C GLY A 178 -4.21 5.50 -29.91
N TYR A 179 -3.23 5.41 -30.80
CA TYR A 179 -3.25 4.54 -31.96
C TYR A 179 -2.41 3.29 -31.71
N PHE A 180 -3.04 2.14 -31.84
CA PHE A 180 -2.47 0.83 -31.51
C PHE A 180 -2.15 0.06 -32.78
N ASN A 181 -0.91 -0.42 -32.89
CA ASN A 181 -0.49 -1.40 -33.88
C ASN A 181 -0.05 -2.67 -33.16
N ILE A 182 -0.96 -3.66 -33.11
CA ILE A 182 -0.79 -4.85 -32.27
C ILE A 182 -0.20 -6.01 -33.06
N THR A 183 0.91 -6.53 -32.54
CA THR A 183 1.59 -7.70 -33.08
C THR A 183 0.79 -8.98 -32.77
N LYS A 184 0.67 -9.87 -33.76
CA LYS A 184 0.07 -11.20 -33.58
C LYS A 184 0.99 -12.06 -32.70
N LYS A 185 0.45 -12.62 -31.62
CA LYS A 185 1.16 -13.54 -30.71
C LYS A 185 0.44 -14.87 -30.59
N TYR A 186 1.22 -15.92 -30.40
CA TYR A 186 0.75 -17.30 -30.27
C TYR A 186 1.39 -17.93 -29.04
N SER A 187 0.59 -18.64 -28.26
CA SER A 187 1.03 -19.48 -27.16
C SER A 187 1.03 -20.93 -27.62
N SER A 188 2.08 -21.68 -27.25
CA SER A 188 2.13 -23.13 -27.47
C SER A 188 1.41 -23.83 -26.32
N GLN A 189 0.29 -24.49 -26.62
CA GLN A 189 -0.51 -25.25 -25.67
C GLN A 189 -0.44 -26.75 -26.03
N PRO A 190 -0.71 -27.67 -25.08
CA PRO A 190 -0.74 -29.11 -25.37
C PRO A 190 -1.72 -29.50 -26.49
N THR A 191 -2.76 -28.69 -26.70
CA THR A 191 -3.79 -28.86 -27.72
C THR A 191 -3.49 -28.15 -29.06
N GLY A 192 -2.36 -27.44 -29.17
CA GLY A 192 -1.95 -26.72 -30.38
C GLY A 192 -1.48 -25.28 -30.12
N LYS A 193 -1.33 -24.48 -31.19
CA LYS A 193 -0.99 -23.05 -31.07
C LYS A 193 -2.27 -22.21 -31.02
N THR A 194 -2.43 -21.42 -29.97
CA THR A 194 -3.59 -20.52 -29.80
C THR A 194 -3.14 -19.06 -29.86
N ARG A 195 -3.94 -18.19 -30.47
CA ARG A 195 -3.67 -16.75 -30.50
C ARG A 195 -3.86 -16.15 -29.10
N VAL A 196 -2.94 -15.29 -28.71
CA VAL A 196 -2.98 -14.61 -27.42
C VAL A 196 -3.69 -13.26 -27.58
N ALA A 197 -4.75 -13.05 -26.80
CA ALA A 197 -5.51 -11.82 -26.82
C ALA A 197 -4.68 -10.62 -26.38
N PHE A 198 -5.03 -9.46 -26.92
CA PHE A 198 -4.61 -8.16 -26.44
C PHE A 198 -5.87 -7.38 -26.06
N VAL A 199 -5.94 -6.87 -24.84
CA VAL A 199 -7.11 -6.19 -24.29
C VAL A 199 -6.72 -4.77 -23.91
N THR A 200 -7.43 -3.80 -24.49
CA THR A 200 -7.34 -2.39 -24.10
C THR A 200 -8.56 -2.04 -23.28
N HIS A 201 -8.33 -1.58 -22.06
CA HIS A 201 -9.36 -1.19 -21.12
C HIS A 201 -9.56 0.32 -21.14
N THR A 202 -10.81 0.74 -21.26
CA THR A 202 -11.27 2.11 -21.02
C THR A 202 -12.39 2.10 -19.97
N PRO A 203 -12.79 3.26 -19.43
CA PRO A 203 -13.92 3.33 -18.51
C PRO A 203 -15.24 2.79 -19.08
N ASN A 204 -15.40 2.77 -20.41
CA ASN A 204 -16.66 2.41 -21.04
C ASN A 204 -16.61 1.12 -21.87
N LEU A 205 -15.43 0.66 -22.30
CA LEU A 205 -15.26 -0.50 -23.17
C LEU A 205 -13.98 -1.28 -22.84
N ASP A 206 -14.11 -2.60 -22.92
CA ASP A 206 -13.01 -3.53 -23.08
C ASP A 206 -12.87 -3.88 -24.56
N ILE A 207 -11.72 -3.57 -25.15
CA ILE A 207 -11.41 -3.74 -26.57
C ILE A 207 -10.45 -4.91 -26.73
N THR A 208 -10.94 -6.03 -27.25
CA THR A 208 -10.13 -7.24 -27.45
C THR A 208 -9.75 -7.43 -28.92
N VAL A 209 -8.46 -7.66 -29.16
CA VAL A 209 -7.89 -7.85 -30.50
C VAL A 209 -6.86 -8.99 -30.50
N LEU A 210 -6.54 -9.49 -31.69
CA LEU A 210 -5.55 -10.57 -31.89
C LEU A 210 -4.35 -10.16 -32.75
N GLY A 211 -4.39 -8.96 -33.35
CA GLY A 211 -3.38 -8.45 -34.27
C GLY A 211 -4.04 -7.52 -35.28
N THR A 212 -4.16 -6.26 -34.87
CA THR A 212 -5.14 -5.31 -35.38
C THR A 212 -4.52 -3.90 -35.28
N GLN A 213 -4.87 -3.03 -36.23
CA GLN A 213 -4.58 -1.60 -36.17
C GLN A 213 -5.87 -0.83 -35.88
N PHE A 214 -5.87 -0.07 -34.79
CA PHE A 214 -7.06 0.66 -34.35
C PHE A 214 -6.70 1.90 -33.54
N ASN A 215 -7.60 2.87 -33.53
CA ASN A 215 -7.52 4.07 -32.68
C ASN A 215 -8.53 3.96 -31.54
N VAL A 216 -8.13 4.38 -30.34
CA VAL A 216 -9.02 4.54 -29.19
C VAL A 216 -8.94 5.97 -28.71
N SER A 217 -10.08 6.63 -28.58
CA SER A 217 -10.20 7.94 -27.94
C SER A 217 -11.17 7.82 -26.77
N SER A 218 -10.62 7.77 -25.56
CA SER A 218 -11.33 7.72 -24.29
C SER A 218 -11.18 9.07 -23.60
N ARG A 219 -12.11 10.00 -23.88
CA ARG A 219 -12.09 11.36 -23.31
C ARG A 219 -13.48 11.76 -22.88
N ARG A 220 -13.58 12.58 -21.83
CA ARG A 220 -14.85 13.18 -21.37
C ARG A 220 -15.93 12.14 -21.03
N GLY A 221 -15.52 10.99 -20.49
CA GLY A 221 -16.41 9.88 -20.17
C GLY A 221 -16.98 9.17 -21.40
N HIS A 222 -16.42 9.40 -22.59
CA HIS A 222 -16.83 8.78 -23.85
C HIS A 222 -15.68 7.96 -24.41
N THR A 223 -15.98 6.81 -25.00
CA THR A 223 -14.98 6.00 -25.70
C THR A 223 -15.39 5.84 -27.16
N ASP A 224 -14.54 6.29 -28.08
CA ASP A 224 -14.62 6.02 -29.51
C ASP A 224 -13.52 5.02 -29.91
N VAL A 225 -13.88 3.98 -30.66
CA VAL A 225 -12.95 2.97 -31.18
C VAL A 225 -13.07 2.93 -32.69
N THR A 226 -12.01 3.23 -33.41
CA THR A 226 -11.95 3.22 -34.88
C THR A 226 -11.10 2.06 -35.35
N LEU A 227 -11.66 1.14 -36.14
CA LEU A 227 -10.91 0.01 -36.68
C LEU A 227 -10.34 0.35 -38.06
N VAL A 228 -9.00 0.26 -38.18
CA VAL A 228 -8.27 0.48 -39.44
C VAL A 228 -8.02 -0.85 -40.16
N GLU A 229 -7.46 -1.84 -39.48
CA GLU A 229 -7.16 -3.16 -40.04
C GLU A 229 -7.37 -4.26 -39.00
N GLY A 230 -7.87 -5.42 -39.43
CA GLY A 230 -8.01 -6.59 -38.58
C GLY A 230 -9.44 -6.75 -38.06
N ARG A 231 -9.57 -7.17 -36.80
CA ARG A 231 -10.86 -7.37 -36.13
C ARG A 231 -10.76 -6.93 -34.68
N VAL A 232 -11.86 -6.37 -34.18
CA VAL A 232 -11.99 -5.89 -32.81
C VAL A 232 -13.27 -6.45 -32.23
N GLN A 233 -13.18 -7.00 -31.03
CA GLN A 233 -14.32 -7.41 -30.22
C GLN A 233 -14.47 -6.42 -29.07
N LEU A 234 -15.64 -5.81 -28.94
CA LEU A 234 -15.93 -4.82 -27.90
C LEU A 234 -16.91 -5.37 -26.87
N ALA A 235 -16.62 -5.19 -25.60
CA ALA A 235 -17.57 -5.49 -24.52
C ALA A 235 -17.64 -4.31 -23.54
N LYS A 236 -18.76 -4.18 -22.82
CA LYS A 236 -18.79 -3.30 -21.65
C LYS A 236 -17.92 -3.89 -20.53
N PRO A 237 -17.26 -3.08 -19.71
CA PRO A 237 -16.45 -3.57 -18.59
C PRO A 237 -17.23 -4.55 -17.72
N GLY A 238 -16.62 -5.70 -17.42
CA GLY A 238 -17.22 -6.76 -16.62
C GLY A 238 -18.21 -7.68 -17.35
N GLN A 239 -18.47 -7.45 -18.64
CA GLN A 239 -19.24 -8.38 -19.48
C GLN A 239 -18.31 -9.27 -20.32
N PRO A 240 -18.67 -10.55 -20.54
CA PRO A 240 -17.83 -11.45 -21.32
C PRO A 240 -17.78 -11.04 -22.80
N ALA A 241 -16.59 -11.17 -23.40
CA ALA A 241 -16.33 -10.76 -24.79
C ALA A 241 -17.20 -11.48 -25.84
N ASN A 242 -17.72 -12.68 -25.52
CA ASN A 242 -18.55 -13.49 -26.43
C ASN A 242 -19.98 -12.94 -26.66
N LYS A 243 -20.41 -11.95 -25.87
CA LYS A 243 -21.64 -11.17 -26.12
C LYS A 243 -21.34 -9.79 -26.70
N GLY A 244 -20.09 -9.54 -27.06
CA GLY A 244 -19.64 -8.23 -27.48
C GLY A 244 -20.03 -7.88 -28.93
N ILE A 245 -19.71 -6.65 -29.30
CA ILE A 245 -19.89 -6.11 -30.65
C ILE A 245 -18.60 -6.29 -31.45
N GLU A 246 -18.68 -6.94 -32.60
CA GLU A 246 -17.55 -7.05 -33.53
C GLU A 246 -17.51 -5.83 -34.46
N LEU A 247 -16.33 -5.22 -34.60
CA LEU A 247 -16.09 -4.19 -35.61
C LEU A 247 -15.35 -4.75 -36.82
N LYS A 248 -15.68 -4.19 -37.99
CA LYS A 248 -14.98 -4.37 -39.26
C LYS A 248 -14.16 -3.13 -39.62
N PRO A 249 -13.08 -3.27 -40.41
CA PRO A 249 -12.33 -2.13 -40.94
C PRO A 249 -13.24 -1.05 -41.54
N GLY A 250 -12.99 0.22 -41.22
CA GLY A 250 -13.85 1.33 -41.64
C GLY A 250 -15.05 1.62 -40.72
N GLN A 251 -15.17 0.91 -39.59
CA GLN A 251 -16.22 1.16 -38.60
C GLN A 251 -15.67 1.86 -37.36
N VAL A 252 -16.55 2.69 -36.78
CA VAL A 252 -16.34 3.38 -35.51
C VAL A 252 -17.43 2.93 -34.54
N ALA A 253 -17.02 2.48 -33.36
CA ALA A 253 -17.89 2.31 -32.21
C ALA A 253 -17.80 3.50 -31.28
N SER A 254 -18.94 3.96 -30.79
CA SER A 254 -19.05 5.04 -29.83
C SER A 254 -19.83 4.56 -28.61
N ALA A 255 -19.15 4.45 -27.48
CA ALA A 255 -19.76 4.25 -26.18
C ALA A 255 -19.87 5.60 -25.45
N ARG A 256 -21.06 5.87 -24.91
CA ARG A 256 -21.38 7.07 -24.14
C ARG A 256 -22.08 6.63 -22.85
N PRO A 257 -21.90 7.30 -21.70
CA PRO A 257 -22.55 6.92 -20.44
C PRO A 257 -24.07 7.01 -20.51
N SER A 258 -24.58 7.94 -21.32
CA SER A 258 -26.01 8.15 -21.55
C SER A 258 -26.66 7.11 -22.47
N LEU A 259 -25.86 6.28 -23.16
CA LEU A 259 -26.38 5.28 -24.09
C LEU A 259 -26.31 3.89 -23.49
N GLU A 260 -27.45 3.21 -23.50
CA GLU A 260 -27.52 1.82 -23.06
C GLU A 260 -26.77 0.87 -24.02
N THR A 261 -26.73 1.21 -25.30
CA THR A 261 -26.04 0.45 -26.36
C THR A 261 -24.85 1.21 -26.93
N VAL A 262 -23.87 0.48 -27.46
CA VAL A 262 -22.74 1.07 -28.18
C VAL A 262 -23.20 1.33 -29.61
N ALA A 263 -23.10 2.58 -30.05
CA ALA A 263 -23.45 2.95 -31.42
C ALA A 263 -22.31 2.55 -32.37
N VAL A 264 -22.62 1.91 -33.49
CA VAL A 264 -21.65 1.56 -34.53
C VAL A 264 -22.04 2.23 -35.84
N ARG A 265 -21.08 2.86 -36.50
CA ARG A 265 -21.28 3.48 -37.81
C ARG A 265 -20.08 3.23 -38.72
N SER A 266 -20.32 3.31 -40.03
CA SER A 266 -19.24 3.39 -41.01
C SER A 266 -18.77 4.83 -41.12
N GLU A 267 -17.46 5.04 -41.06
CA GLU A 267 -16.83 6.36 -41.13
C GLU A 267 -15.44 6.18 -41.75
N GLN A 268 -14.96 7.14 -42.52
CA GLN A 268 -13.60 7.04 -43.09
C GLN A 268 -12.59 7.06 -41.94
N PRO A 269 -11.74 6.01 -41.75
CA PRO A 269 -10.83 5.95 -40.61
C PRO A 269 -9.91 7.16 -40.51
N ARG A 270 -9.54 7.74 -41.67
CA ARG A 270 -8.67 8.93 -41.77
C ARG A 270 -9.18 10.12 -40.95
N LEU A 271 -10.50 10.28 -40.80
CA LEU A 271 -11.09 11.36 -39.97
C LEU A 271 -10.73 11.22 -38.48
N ARG A 272 -10.38 10.01 -38.03
CA ARG A 272 -10.04 9.70 -36.64
C ARG A 272 -8.56 9.37 -36.44
N THR A 273 -7.80 9.19 -37.51
CA THR A 273 -6.39 8.76 -37.47
C THR A 273 -5.43 9.75 -38.12
N SER A 274 -5.89 10.87 -38.68
CA SER A 274 -5.03 11.86 -39.34
C SER A 274 -3.96 12.45 -38.42
N TRP A 275 -4.24 12.53 -37.11
CA TRP A 275 -3.33 13.08 -36.11
C TRP A 275 -2.02 12.29 -36.01
N ILE A 276 -2.01 11.02 -36.40
CA ILE A 276 -0.82 10.16 -36.50
C ILE A 276 0.19 10.73 -37.49
N GLN A 277 -0.30 11.37 -38.55
CA GLN A 277 0.50 12.03 -39.59
C GLN A 277 0.64 13.53 -39.34
N HIS A 278 0.47 13.96 -38.08
CA HIS A 278 0.51 15.38 -37.70
C HIS A 278 -0.51 16.26 -38.44
N GLN A 279 -1.70 15.71 -38.73
CA GLN A 279 -2.76 16.42 -39.44
C GLN A 279 -4.08 16.40 -38.70
N PHE A 280 -4.80 17.51 -38.77
CA PHE A 280 -6.23 17.55 -38.56
C PHE A 280 -6.97 17.49 -39.89
N VAL A 281 -7.91 16.55 -40.01
CA VAL A 281 -8.81 16.45 -41.16
C VAL A 281 -10.21 16.75 -40.65
N PHE A 282 -10.75 17.88 -41.08
CA PHE A 282 -12.11 18.30 -40.76
C PHE A 282 -12.98 18.13 -41.98
N ASP A 283 -14.06 17.39 -41.83
CA ASP A 283 -15.11 17.26 -42.85
C ASP A 283 -16.40 17.78 -42.25
N ASN A 284 -16.85 18.94 -42.73
CA ASN A 284 -18.05 19.62 -42.27
C ASN A 284 -18.13 19.61 -40.72
N THR A 285 -17.08 20.00 -40.00
CA THR A 285 -16.97 19.87 -38.54
C THR A 285 -17.28 21.19 -37.85
N ALA A 286 -18.10 21.19 -36.79
CA ALA A 286 -18.46 22.42 -36.08
C ALA A 286 -17.25 23.04 -35.35
N LEU A 287 -17.16 24.37 -35.29
CA LEU A 287 -16.10 25.07 -34.57
C LEU A 287 -16.06 24.70 -33.09
N SER A 288 -17.21 24.42 -32.48
CA SER A 288 -17.30 23.88 -31.12
C SER A 288 -16.59 22.52 -30.96
N ASP A 289 -16.72 21.63 -31.94
CA ASP A 289 -16.09 20.31 -31.92
C ASP A 289 -14.57 20.43 -32.12
N ILE A 290 -14.15 21.35 -33.00
CA ILE A 290 -12.74 21.67 -33.21
C ILE A 290 -12.14 22.26 -31.91
N ALA A 291 -12.79 23.24 -31.30
CA ALA A 291 -12.38 23.81 -30.02
C ALA A 291 -12.22 22.74 -28.94
N GLN A 292 -13.14 21.78 -28.88
CA GLN A 292 -13.05 20.69 -27.93
C GLN A 292 -11.86 19.76 -28.21
N GLN A 293 -11.56 19.45 -29.48
CA GLN A 293 -10.38 18.68 -29.84
C GLN A 293 -9.08 19.41 -29.43
N LEU A 294 -9.01 20.72 -29.66
CA LEU A 294 -7.84 21.52 -29.27
C LEU A 294 -7.68 21.61 -27.75
N LYS A 295 -8.79 21.69 -27.02
CA LYS A 295 -8.78 21.64 -25.55
C LYS A 295 -8.29 20.28 -25.04
N ASP A 296 -8.81 19.20 -25.61
CA ASP A 296 -8.49 17.82 -25.20
C ASP A 296 -7.01 17.48 -25.45
N THR A 297 -6.45 17.90 -26.60
CA THR A 297 -5.09 17.55 -27.03
C THR A 297 -4.02 18.57 -26.63
N TYR A 298 -4.31 19.88 -26.70
CA TYR A 298 -3.33 20.95 -26.44
C TYR A 298 -3.64 21.77 -25.18
N GLY A 299 -4.77 21.53 -24.51
CA GLY A 299 -5.17 22.35 -23.37
C GLY A 299 -5.53 23.77 -23.76
N LEU A 300 -5.84 24.01 -25.04
CA LEU A 300 -6.19 25.31 -25.59
C LEU A 300 -7.70 25.52 -25.54
N GLU A 301 -8.15 26.54 -24.83
CA GLU A 301 -9.55 26.87 -24.67
C GLU A 301 -9.97 27.96 -25.66
N LEU A 302 -10.74 27.58 -26.67
CA LEU A 302 -11.37 28.52 -27.59
C LEU A 302 -12.74 28.94 -27.06
N VAL A 303 -12.93 30.24 -26.86
CA VAL A 303 -14.18 30.83 -26.40
C VAL A 303 -14.79 31.64 -27.54
N PHE A 304 -16.00 31.29 -27.96
CA PHE A 304 -16.71 31.99 -29.03
C PHE A 304 -17.65 33.05 -28.46
N GLU A 305 -17.73 34.21 -29.11
CA GLU A 305 -18.60 35.32 -28.71
C GLU A 305 -20.09 34.93 -28.63
N ASN A 306 -20.56 34.05 -29.51
CA ASN A 306 -21.95 33.60 -29.55
C ASN A 306 -22.07 32.16 -30.07
N SER A 307 -23.25 31.57 -29.88
CA SER A 307 -23.57 30.19 -30.30
C SER A 307 -23.59 30.01 -31.81
N ASP A 308 -23.94 31.05 -32.57
CA ASP A 308 -23.99 30.96 -34.04
C ASP A 308 -22.58 30.78 -34.61
N LEU A 309 -21.60 31.45 -34.02
CA LEU A 309 -20.20 31.31 -34.38
C LEU A 309 -19.69 29.91 -34.06
N SER A 310 -19.94 29.39 -32.85
CA SER A 310 -19.48 28.05 -32.48
C SER A 310 -20.14 26.92 -33.30
N ALA A 311 -21.34 27.16 -33.85
CA ALA A 311 -22.04 26.23 -34.72
C ALA A 311 -21.54 26.23 -36.19
N ARG A 312 -20.74 27.23 -36.61
CA ARG A 312 -20.19 27.27 -37.98
C ARG A 312 -19.33 26.04 -38.24
N ARG A 313 -19.31 25.60 -39.50
CA ARG A 313 -18.68 24.33 -39.88
C ARG A 313 -17.48 24.59 -40.79
N PHE A 314 -16.39 23.89 -40.52
CA PHE A 314 -15.15 23.97 -41.26
C PHE A 314 -14.89 22.66 -42.00
N THR A 315 -14.38 22.75 -43.22
CA THR A 315 -13.90 21.62 -44.02
C THR A 315 -12.51 21.95 -44.52
N GLY A 316 -11.54 21.08 -44.25
CA GLY A 316 -10.16 21.30 -44.64
C GLY A 316 -9.19 20.43 -43.87
N ASN A 317 -7.96 20.39 -44.37
CA ASN A 317 -6.85 19.70 -43.73
C ASN A 317 -5.86 20.73 -43.22
N LEU A 318 -5.51 20.64 -41.94
CA LEU A 318 -4.55 21.55 -41.31
C LEU A 318 -3.42 20.72 -40.69
N SER A 319 -2.20 21.25 -40.73
CA SER A 319 -1.11 20.69 -39.94
C SER A 319 -1.40 20.89 -38.47
N ASN A 320 -1.02 19.92 -37.64
CA ASN A 320 -1.12 20.01 -36.18
C ASN A 320 0.24 20.33 -35.51
N GLU A 321 1.28 20.58 -36.31
CA GLU A 321 2.62 20.98 -35.86
C GLU A 321 2.67 22.42 -35.35
N ASP A 322 1.86 23.30 -35.95
CA ASP A 322 1.74 24.70 -35.52
C ASP A 322 0.28 25.03 -35.21
N ILE A 323 -0.03 24.98 -33.92
CA ILE A 323 -1.35 25.29 -33.39
C ILE A 323 -1.74 26.76 -33.64
N GLU A 324 -0.78 27.68 -33.67
CA GLU A 324 -1.06 29.10 -33.94
C GLU A 324 -1.49 29.28 -35.39
N THR A 325 -0.85 28.58 -36.32
CA THR A 325 -1.25 28.57 -37.73
C THR A 325 -2.67 28.01 -37.89
N LEU A 326 -3.05 26.97 -37.14
CA LEU A 326 -4.41 26.44 -37.15
C LEU A 326 -5.42 27.50 -36.69
N VAL A 327 -5.17 28.14 -35.55
CA VAL A 327 -6.06 29.19 -35.01
C VAL A 327 -6.15 30.38 -35.95
N ALA A 328 -5.03 30.84 -36.50
CA ALA A 328 -4.99 31.92 -37.49
C ALA A 328 -5.77 31.57 -38.76
N THR A 329 -5.69 30.32 -39.22
CA THR A 329 -6.44 29.84 -40.40
C THR A 329 -7.94 29.84 -40.13
N LEU A 330 -8.37 29.36 -38.96
CA LEU A 330 -9.78 29.42 -38.56
C LEU A 330 -10.27 30.87 -38.46
N ALA A 331 -9.49 31.75 -37.82
CA ALA A 331 -9.82 33.16 -37.70
C ALA A 331 -9.96 33.85 -39.07
N ALA A 332 -9.01 33.62 -39.97
CA ALA A 332 -9.06 34.16 -41.33
C ALA A 332 -10.27 33.62 -42.13
N THR A 333 -10.55 32.31 -42.04
CA THR A 333 -11.63 31.66 -42.80
C THR A 333 -13.02 32.21 -42.40
N PHE A 334 -13.23 32.51 -41.12
CA PHE A 334 -14.52 32.96 -40.61
C PHE A 334 -14.60 34.47 -40.35
N ASN A 335 -13.58 35.22 -40.79
CA ASN A 335 -13.42 36.65 -40.57
C ASN A 335 -13.59 37.03 -39.08
N LEU A 336 -12.71 36.46 -38.25
CA LEU A 336 -12.72 36.61 -36.79
C LEU A 336 -11.49 37.36 -36.29
N THR A 337 -11.68 38.12 -35.22
CA THR A 337 -10.59 38.65 -34.40
C THR A 337 -10.33 37.73 -33.22
N THR A 338 -9.06 37.53 -32.88
CA THR A 338 -8.62 36.69 -31.76
C THR A 338 -7.98 37.53 -30.67
N ASP A 339 -8.30 37.21 -29.42
CA ASP A 339 -7.74 37.85 -28.22
C ASP A 339 -7.26 36.75 -27.27
N ARG A 340 -5.95 36.72 -27.00
CA ARG A 340 -5.30 35.60 -26.29
C ARG A 340 -4.87 36.00 -24.89
N SER A 341 -5.24 35.17 -23.93
CA SER A 341 -4.78 35.23 -22.54
C SER A 341 -4.34 33.84 -22.08
N GLY A 342 -3.03 33.59 -22.05
CA GLY A 342 -2.46 32.28 -21.71
C GLY A 342 -2.92 31.18 -22.68
N ASN A 343 -3.63 30.19 -22.15
CA ASN A 343 -4.20 29.07 -22.90
C ASN A 343 -5.65 29.31 -23.36
N GLN A 344 -6.20 30.50 -23.14
CA GLN A 344 -7.53 30.86 -23.61
C GLN A 344 -7.43 31.83 -24.80
N ILE A 345 -8.23 31.58 -25.83
CA ILE A 345 -8.36 32.44 -27.02
C ILE A 345 -9.84 32.77 -27.20
N VAL A 346 -10.17 34.05 -27.13
CA VAL A 346 -11.51 34.56 -27.41
C VAL A 346 -11.61 34.90 -28.90
N LEU A 347 -12.58 34.30 -29.58
CA LEU A 347 -12.89 34.52 -31.00
C LEU A 347 -14.17 35.36 -31.12
N ARG A 348 -14.05 36.51 -31.79
CA ARG A 348 -15.14 37.48 -32.00
C ARG A 348 -15.28 37.78 -33.49
N GLN A 349 -16.48 38.15 -33.93
CA GLN A 349 -16.68 38.54 -35.33
C GLN A 349 -15.89 39.83 -35.62
N ALA A 350 -15.12 39.86 -36.71
CA ALA A 350 -14.48 41.10 -37.14
C ALA A 350 -15.55 42.14 -37.53
N LYS A 351 -15.33 43.40 -37.15
CA LYS A 351 -16.21 44.52 -37.48
C LYS A 351 -16.06 44.99 -38.92
#